data_AF-A0A941WDM0-F1
#
_entry.id   AF-A0A941WDM0-F1
#
_cell.length_a   1.000
_cell.length_b   1.000
_cell.length_c   1.000
_cell.angle_alpha   90.00
_cell.angle_beta   90.00
_cell.angle_gamma   90.00
#
_symmetry.space_group_name_H-M   'P 1'
#
loop_
_entity.id
_entity.type
_entity.pdbx_description
1 polymer ?
#
loop_
_entity_poly.entity_id
_entity_poly.type
_entity_poly.pdbx_seq_one_letter_code
_entity_poly.pdbx_strand_id
1 'polypeptide(L)'
;YATVTHDPATGFGPAMADTDGTLTPRYYAAQRVNRYLEEVGNTLLSLRHCGVKFYGYRCKDTAGAFAGLKDVAGGAALVGCFERENERYLLPVNLSEKESADLRLSFEDGRALSLSLGAGEGRLIKV
;
A
#
# COMPACT_ATOMS: atom_id res chain seq x y z
N TYR A 1 18.35 9.56 -33.05
CA TYR A 1 17.01 9.43 -32.44
C TYR A 1 16.81 7.96 -32.09
N ALA A 2 16.72 7.63 -30.80
CA ALA A 2 16.47 6.25 -30.37
C ALA A 2 14.95 6.04 -30.26
N THR A 3 14.41 5.20 -31.13
CA THR A 3 13.01 4.78 -31.06
C THR A 3 12.92 3.66 -30.04
N VAL A 4 12.18 3.88 -28.96
CA VAL A 4 11.89 2.82 -27.98
C VAL A 4 10.84 1.90 -28.61
N THR A 5 11.27 0.79 -29.20
CA THR A 5 10.36 -0.28 -29.64
C THR A 5 10.11 -1.23 -28.49
N HIS A 6 8.85 -1.31 -28.05
CA HIS A 6 8.41 -2.16 -26.95
C HIS A 6 8.14 -3.60 -27.41
N ASP A 7 8.44 -4.58 -26.56
CA ASP A 7 8.18 -5.99 -26.78
C ASP A 7 6.67 -6.30 -26.63
N PRO A 8 5.96 -6.73 -27.70
CA PRO A 8 4.54 -7.06 -27.64
C PRO A 8 4.21 -8.21 -26.68
N ALA A 9 5.18 -9.08 -26.35
CA ALA A 9 4.96 -10.22 -25.44
C ALA A 9 4.81 -9.80 -23.98
N THR A 10 5.35 -8.64 -23.60
CA THR A 10 5.27 -8.09 -22.24
C THR A 10 4.17 -7.04 -22.08
N GLY A 11 3.30 -6.92 -23.08
CA GLY A 11 2.34 -5.85 -23.31
C GLY A 11 2.05 -5.00 -22.09
N PHE A 12 2.38 -3.70 -22.16
CA PHE A 12 1.82 -2.72 -21.24
C PHE A 12 0.33 -3.04 -21.16
N GLY A 13 -0.13 -3.54 -20.01
CA GLY A 13 -1.57 -3.77 -19.87
C GLY A 13 -2.33 -2.48 -20.20
N PRO A 14 -3.66 -2.52 -20.33
CA PRO A 14 -4.44 -1.46 -20.95
C PRO A 14 -3.98 -0.05 -20.50
N ALA A 15 -3.80 0.88 -21.45
CA ALA A 15 -3.45 2.26 -21.13
C ALA A 15 -4.52 2.90 -20.21
N MET A 16 -4.23 4.04 -19.57
CA MET A 16 -5.22 4.71 -18.72
C MET A 16 -6.46 5.17 -19.50
N ALA A 17 -6.29 5.48 -20.79
CA ALA A 17 -7.36 5.65 -21.74
C ALA A 17 -7.14 4.72 -22.93
N ASP A 18 -8.20 4.18 -23.50
CA ASP A 18 -8.13 3.46 -24.78
C ASP A 18 -8.08 4.42 -25.98
N THR A 19 -8.02 3.86 -27.19
CA THR A 19 -7.95 4.62 -28.45
C THR A 19 -9.20 5.47 -28.70
N ASP A 20 -10.32 5.13 -28.07
CA ASP A 20 -11.60 5.83 -28.21
C ASP A 20 -11.78 6.91 -27.13
N GLY A 21 -10.77 7.09 -26.27
CA GLY A 21 -10.78 8.06 -25.18
C GLY A 21 -11.54 7.59 -23.93
N THR A 22 -11.96 6.32 -23.87
CA THR A 22 -12.63 5.76 -22.70
C THR A 22 -11.61 5.46 -21.60
N LEU A 23 -11.91 5.90 -20.38
CA LEU A 23 -11.05 5.70 -19.22
C LEU A 23 -11.10 4.25 -18.75
N THR A 24 -9.94 3.63 -18.60
CA THR A 24 -9.83 2.25 -18.14
C THR A 24 -9.81 2.18 -16.60
N PRO A 25 -10.03 1.00 -15.99
CA PRO A 25 -9.91 0.83 -14.54
C PRO A 25 -8.58 1.34 -13.95
N ARG A 26 -7.49 1.33 -14.74
CA ARG A 26 -6.19 1.84 -14.32
C ARG A 26 -6.16 3.34 -14.12
N TYR A 27 -6.93 4.10 -14.91
CA TYR A 27 -7.06 5.54 -14.67
C TYR A 27 -7.63 5.81 -13.27
N TYR A 28 -8.71 5.11 -12.91
CA TYR A 28 -9.33 5.28 -11.60
C TYR A 28 -8.43 4.79 -10.46
N ALA A 29 -7.66 3.72 -10.67
CA ALA A 29 -6.64 3.30 -9.72
C ALA A 29 -5.56 4.37 -9.51
N ALA A 30 -4.99 4.91 -10.60
CA ALA A 30 -4.01 5.99 -10.54
C ALA A 30 -4.58 7.26 -9.88
N GLN A 31 -5.82 7.62 -10.20
CA GLN A 31 -6.52 8.75 -9.60
C GLN A 31 -6.69 8.57 -8.08
N ARG A 32 -7.06 7.38 -7.61
CA ARG A 32 -7.15 7.08 -6.17
C ARG A 32 -5.79 7.19 -5.48
N VAL A 33 -4.75 6.64 -6.08
CA VAL A 33 -3.37 6.74 -5.56
C VAL A 33 -2.92 8.19 -5.49
N ASN A 34 -3.14 8.99 -6.53
CA ASN A 34 -2.76 10.39 -6.55
C ASN A 34 -3.48 11.19 -5.45
N ARG A 35 -4.79 11.00 -5.29
CA ARG A 35 -5.54 11.66 -4.20
C ARG A 35 -4.99 11.29 -2.83
N TYR A 36 -4.71 10.01 -2.60
CA TYR A 36 -4.12 9.56 -1.36
C TYR A 36 -2.73 10.19 -1.12
N LEU A 37 -1.89 10.24 -2.16
CA LEU A 37 -0.57 10.87 -2.08
C LEU A 37 -0.65 12.39 -1.85
N GLU A 38 -1.66 13.08 -2.34
CA GLU A 38 -1.89 14.48 -1.99
C GLU A 38 -2.20 14.65 -0.50
N GLU A 39 -2.97 13.72 0.08
CA GLU A 39 -3.34 13.75 1.51
C GLU A 39 -2.18 13.38 2.44
N VAL A 40 -1.41 12.33 2.12
CA VAL A 40 -0.38 11.79 3.03
C VAL A 40 1.05 12.00 2.58
N GLY A 41 1.28 12.44 1.34
CA GLY A 41 2.60 12.44 0.69
C GLY A 41 3.62 13.32 1.41
N ASN A 42 3.23 14.54 1.79
CA ASN A 42 4.12 15.43 2.55
C ASN A 42 4.53 14.82 3.90
N THR A 43 3.60 14.13 4.57
CA THR A 43 3.90 13.40 5.80
C THR A 43 4.87 12.27 5.51
N LEU A 44 4.56 11.39 4.54
CA LEU A 44 5.40 10.25 4.17
C LEU A 44 6.83 10.66 3.78
N LEU A 45 7.02 11.77 3.07
CA LEU A 45 8.34 12.30 2.70
C LEU A 45 9.19 12.68 3.92
N SER A 46 8.56 13.04 5.04
CA SER A 46 9.25 13.35 6.29
C SER A 46 9.56 12.13 7.15
N LEU A 47 9.07 10.94 6.77
CA LEU A 47 9.27 9.71 7.53
C LEU A 47 10.41 8.87 6.94
N ARG A 48 11.18 8.22 7.80
CA ARG A 48 12.16 7.21 7.40
C ARG A 48 11.45 5.87 7.25
N HIS A 49 11.60 5.21 6.11
CA HIS A 49 11.11 3.85 5.91
C HIS A 49 11.96 2.83 6.68
N CYS A 50 11.31 1.97 7.47
CA CYS A 50 11.97 1.00 8.35
C CYS A 50 11.73 -0.45 7.93
N GLY A 51 10.73 -0.72 7.09
CA GLY A 51 10.43 -2.07 6.60
C GLY A 51 9.02 -2.21 6.04
N VAL A 52 8.78 -3.35 5.38
CA VAL A 52 7.46 -3.75 4.87
C VAL A 52 7.15 -5.17 5.31
N LYS A 53 5.92 -5.41 5.77
CA LYS A 53 5.37 -6.73 6.09
C LYS A 53 4.21 -7.06 5.16
N PHE A 54 4.20 -8.29 4.63
CA PHE A 54 3.15 -8.78 3.73
C PHE A 54 2.30 -9.84 4.44
N TYR A 55 0.99 -9.78 4.23
CA TYR A 55 0.05 -10.75 4.76
C TYR A 55 -0.92 -11.24 3.67
N GLY A 56 -1.27 -12.54 3.70
CA GLY A 56 -2.23 -13.17 2.79
C GLY A 56 -1.64 -13.82 1.53
N TYR A 57 -0.56 -13.29 0.95
CA TYR A 57 0.16 -13.93 -0.16
C TYR A 57 1.66 -13.91 0.10
N ARG A 58 2.25 -15.11 0.28
CA ARG A 58 3.71 -15.36 0.47
C ARG A 58 4.42 -14.25 1.24
N CYS A 59 4.37 -14.32 2.57
CA CYS A 59 5.10 -13.39 3.44
C CYS A 59 6.57 -13.32 3.01
N LYS A 60 7.01 -12.14 2.56
CA LYS A 60 8.44 -11.80 2.51
C LYS A 60 8.64 -10.72 3.56
N ASP A 61 9.06 -11.15 4.76
CA ASP A 61 9.55 -10.24 5.78
C ASP A 61 10.90 -9.71 5.33
N THR A 62 10.92 -8.51 4.75
CA THR A 62 12.17 -7.77 4.56
C THR A 62 12.53 -7.12 5.89
N ALA A 63 13.60 -7.61 6.50
CA ALA A 63 14.02 -7.38 7.88
C ALA A 63 14.05 -5.89 8.28
N GLY A 64 13.34 -5.57 9.36
CA GLY A 64 13.35 -4.27 10.05
C GLY A 64 12.48 -4.33 11.32
N ALA A 65 12.75 -3.44 12.28
CA ALA A 65 11.93 -3.32 13.48
C ALA A 65 10.56 -2.70 13.11
N PHE A 66 9.50 -3.49 13.12
CA PHE A 66 8.16 -3.10 12.65
C PHE A 66 7.36 -2.29 13.68
N ALA A 67 7.95 -1.29 14.33
CA ALA A 67 7.26 -0.47 15.33
C ALA A 67 6.62 -1.26 16.50
N GLY A 68 7.08 -2.48 16.78
CA GLY A 68 6.44 -3.38 17.76
C GLY A 68 5.21 -4.13 17.21
N LEU A 69 4.97 -4.11 15.90
CA LEU A 69 3.95 -4.92 15.23
C LEU A 69 4.38 -6.38 15.21
N LYS A 70 3.64 -7.20 15.95
CA LYS A 70 3.85 -8.64 16.07
C LYS A 70 3.19 -9.39 14.92
N ASP A 71 1.91 -9.11 14.67
CA ASP A 71 1.09 -9.88 13.73
C ASP A 71 0.06 -9.02 12.99
N VAL A 72 -0.33 -9.50 11.81
CA VAL A 72 -1.38 -8.93 10.97
C VAL A 72 -2.33 -10.07 10.62
N ALA A 73 -3.63 -9.88 10.81
CA ALA A 73 -4.64 -10.87 10.48
C ALA A 73 -5.81 -10.25 9.69
N GLY A 74 -6.56 -11.09 8.99
CA GLY A 74 -7.72 -10.70 8.19
C GLY A 74 -7.49 -10.80 6.69
N GLY A 75 -7.86 -9.76 5.94
CA GLY A 75 -7.66 -9.72 4.49
C GLY A 75 -6.19 -9.60 4.06
N ALA A 76 -5.92 -9.82 2.76
CA ALA A 76 -4.57 -9.68 2.21
C ALA A 76 -4.10 -8.22 2.28
N ALA A 77 -2.93 -7.98 2.89
CA ALA A 77 -2.47 -6.64 3.18
C ALA A 77 -0.95 -6.50 3.04
N LEU A 78 -0.52 -5.28 2.72
CA LEU A 78 0.85 -4.81 2.84
C LEU A 78 0.89 -3.78 3.95
N VAL A 79 1.82 -3.89 4.89
CA VAL A 79 2.01 -2.90 5.97
C VAL A 79 3.41 -2.31 5.86
N GLY A 80 3.48 -1.04 5.45
CA GLY A 80 4.72 -0.26 5.52
C GLY A 80 4.95 0.25 6.94
N CYS A 81 6.19 0.24 7.40
CA CYS A 81 6.59 0.78 8.70
C CYS A 81 7.50 1.98 8.49
N PHE A 82 7.22 3.06 9.22
CA PHE A 82 7.94 4.31 9.12
C PHE A 82 8.18 4.92 10.50
N GLU A 83 9.19 5.78 10.60
CA GLU A 83 9.50 6.51 11.83
C GLU A 83 9.87 7.98 11.59
N ARG A 84 9.70 8.81 12.61
CA ARG A 84 10.23 10.18 12.67
C ARG A 84 10.41 10.59 14.12
N GLU A 85 11.61 11.01 14.52
CA GLU A 85 11.88 11.57 15.86
C GLU A 85 11.30 10.72 17.02
N ASN A 86 11.49 9.40 16.95
CA ASN A 86 10.93 8.37 17.87
C ASN A 86 9.41 8.10 17.76
N GLU A 87 8.67 8.84 16.94
CA GLU A 87 7.31 8.50 16.57
C GLU A 87 7.31 7.38 15.53
N ARG A 88 6.35 6.46 15.66
CA ARG A 88 6.21 5.30 14.78
C ARG A 88 4.90 5.38 14.02
N TYR A 89 4.96 4.97 12.75
CA TYR A 89 3.83 5.00 11.85
C TYR A 89 3.74 3.68 11.08
N LEU A 90 2.51 3.23 10.86
CA LEU A 90 2.22 2.12 9.98
C LEU A 90 1.34 2.59 8.83
N LEU A 91 1.55 2.02 7.65
CA LEU A 91 0.70 2.16 6.47
C LEU A 91 0.20 0.79 6.03
N PRO A 92 -0.86 0.26 6.66
CA PRO A 92 -1.61 -0.87 6.12
C PRO A 92 -2.32 -0.48 4.83
N VAL A 93 -2.21 -1.33 3.82
CA VAL A 93 -2.80 -1.23 2.49
C VAL A 93 -3.52 -2.54 2.19
N ASN A 94 -4.80 -2.46 1.85
CA ASN A 94 -5.56 -3.61 1.34
C ASN A 94 -5.10 -3.94 -0.08
N LEU A 95 -4.61 -5.17 -0.29
CA LEU A 95 -4.13 -5.61 -1.60
C LEU A 95 -5.25 -6.08 -2.54
N SER A 96 -6.49 -6.20 -2.05
CA SER A 96 -7.64 -6.50 -2.90
C SER A 96 -8.04 -5.27 -3.69
N GLU A 97 -8.08 -5.38 -5.01
CA GLU A 97 -8.57 -4.31 -5.91
C GLU A 97 -10.10 -4.27 -6.03
N LYS A 98 -10.80 -5.25 -5.44
CA LYS A 98 -12.25 -5.43 -5.63
C LYS A 98 -13.05 -5.40 -4.33
N GLU A 99 -12.47 -5.88 -3.24
CA GLU A 99 -13.20 -6.12 -1.99
C GLU A 99 -12.60 -5.30 -0.85
N SER A 100 -13.44 -4.84 0.06
CA SER A 100 -13.00 -4.30 1.35
C SER A 100 -12.40 -5.41 2.22
N ALA A 101 -11.47 -5.05 3.09
CA ALA A 101 -10.84 -5.96 4.03
C ALA A 101 -10.88 -5.38 5.44
N ASP A 102 -11.28 -6.21 6.40
CA ASP A 102 -11.05 -5.94 7.81
C ASP A 102 -9.68 -6.50 8.20
N LEU A 103 -8.83 -5.63 8.73
CA LEU A 103 -7.47 -5.94 9.18
C LEU A 103 -7.37 -5.79 10.69
N ARG A 104 -6.68 -6.72 11.31
CA ARG A 104 -6.31 -6.65 12.73
C ARG A 104 -4.79 -6.63 12.87
N LEU A 105 -4.27 -5.52 13.37
CA LEU A 105 -2.86 -5.33 13.70
C LEU A 105 -2.66 -5.64 15.18
N SER A 106 -1.73 -6.54 15.52
CA SER A 106 -1.42 -6.91 16.91
C SER A 106 0.01 -6.54 17.24
N PHE A 107 0.22 -5.91 18.40
CA PHE A 107 1.50 -5.39 18.84
C PHE A 107 2.13 -6.25 19.95
N GLU A 108 3.44 -6.14 20.13
CA GLU A 108 4.22 -6.87 21.14
C GLU A 108 3.81 -6.52 22.57
N ASP A 109 3.36 -5.29 22.80
CA ASP A 109 2.83 -4.80 24.09
C ASP A 109 1.40 -5.30 24.41
N GLY A 110 0.83 -6.13 23.55
CA GLY A 110 -0.51 -6.70 23.69
C GLY A 110 -1.64 -5.81 23.16
N ARG A 111 -1.36 -4.60 22.68
CA ARG A 111 -2.36 -3.78 21.99
C ARG A 111 -2.79 -4.45 20.68
N ALA A 112 -4.00 -4.13 20.26
CA ALA A 112 -4.49 -4.48 18.93
C ALA A 112 -5.29 -3.32 18.32
N LEU A 113 -5.18 -3.15 17.01
CA LEU A 113 -5.92 -2.15 16.25
C LEU A 113 -6.67 -2.83 15.10
N SER A 114 -7.97 -2.61 15.03
CA SER A 114 -8.82 -3.10 13.95
C SER A 114 -9.13 -1.96 12.98
N LEU A 115 -9.03 -2.25 11.69
CA LEU A 115 -9.20 -1.30 10.59
C LEU A 115 -10.12 -1.93 9.56
N SER A 116 -11.00 -1.15 8.96
CA SER A 116 -11.69 -1.53 7.72
C SER A 116 -11.17 -0.65 6.60
N LEU A 117 -10.63 -1.30 5.56
CA LEU A 117 -10.06 -0.64 4.39
C LEU A 117 -10.85 -1.05 3.14
N GLY A 118 -11.25 -0.08 2.33
CA GLY A 118 -11.81 -0.32 1.02
C GLY A 118 -10.82 -0.98 0.06
N ALA A 119 -11.30 -1.34 -1.12
CA ALA A 119 -10.49 -1.96 -2.16
C ALA A 119 -9.31 -1.05 -2.57
N GLY A 120 -8.08 -1.55 -2.42
CA GLY A 120 -6.84 -0.80 -2.70
C GLY A 120 -6.59 0.39 -1.78
N GLU A 121 -7.34 0.55 -0.68
CA GLU A 121 -7.16 1.66 0.26
C GLU A 121 -5.94 1.44 1.15
N GLY A 122 -5.22 2.52 1.45
CA GLY A 122 -4.21 2.58 2.49
C GLY A 122 -4.57 3.64 3.51
N ARG A 123 -4.17 3.44 4.78
CA ARG A 123 -4.36 4.44 5.84
C ARG A 123 -3.10 4.59 6.66
N LEU A 124 -2.56 5.80 6.73
CA LEU A 124 -1.41 6.08 7.60
C LEU A 124 -1.91 6.22 9.03
N ILE A 125 -1.34 5.44 9.94
CA ILE A 125 -1.68 5.42 11.36
C ILE A 125 -0.42 5.66 12.19
N LYS A 126 -0.55 6.45 13.25
CA LYS A 126 0.48 6.62 14.27
C LYS A 126 0.26 5.58 15.38
N VAL A 127 1.31 4.92 15.86
CA VAL A 127 1.24 3.78 16.79
C VAL A 127 2.06 3.95 18.06
#